data_AF-A0A644Y4C3-F1
#
_entry.id   AF-A0A644Y4C3-F1
#
_cell.length_a   1.000
_cell.length_b   1.000
_cell.length_c   1.000
_cell.angle_alpha   90.00
_cell.angle_beta   90.00
_cell.angle_gamma   90.00
#
_symmetry.space_group_name_H-M   'P 1'
#
loop_
_entity.id
_entity.type
_entity.pdbx_description
1 polymer ?
#
loop_
_entity_poly.entity_id
_entity_poly.type
_entity_poly.pdbx_seq_one_letter_code
_entity_poly.pdbx_strand_id
1 'polypeptide(L)'
;MDAANEILTPGRFFKRHSDIGGATMRVSKEGGFTMEKDLLTTIEQAKELISEKKYEECEALICAAMFEYPHDPIPHNLMGLMLESNNSHPEAMKHFRAAYALDPTYKPCTWNLECYGTFTMPHPCAYFEHDCKAG
;
A
#
# COMPACT_ATOMS: atom_id res chain seq x y z
N MET A 1 -47.85 -14.76 -34.64
CA MET A 1 -46.50 -14.47 -35.18
C MET A 1 -46.05 -13.15 -34.55
N ASP A 2 -46.07 -13.06 -33.22
CA ASP A 2 -45.14 -13.64 -32.20
C ASP A 2 -43.99 -12.64 -31.96
N ALA A 3 -43.93 -11.96 -30.80
CA ALA A 3 -43.35 -12.41 -29.51
C ALA A 3 -41.83 -12.69 -29.66
N ALA A 4 -40.89 -12.14 -28.87
CA ALA A 4 -40.83 -11.81 -27.44
C ALA A 4 -39.85 -10.62 -27.26
N ASN A 5 -39.99 -9.69 -26.30
CA ASN A 5 -40.06 -9.76 -24.83
C ASN A 5 -38.73 -10.09 -24.12
N GLU A 6 -38.44 -9.25 -23.10
CA GLU A 6 -37.63 -9.37 -21.87
C GLU A 6 -36.63 -10.54 -21.71
N ILE A 7 -35.45 -10.33 -21.10
CA ILE A 7 -35.20 -10.44 -19.63
C ILE A 7 -33.76 -9.88 -19.38
N LEU A 8 -33.56 -8.79 -18.62
CA LEU A 8 -33.34 -8.68 -17.16
C LEU A 8 -31.95 -9.17 -16.63
N THR A 9 -31.09 -8.17 -16.35
CA THR A 9 -30.04 -7.90 -15.31
C THR A 9 -29.83 -8.90 -14.14
N PRO A 10 -28.71 -8.93 -13.35
CA PRO A 10 -28.10 -7.75 -12.67
C PRO A 10 -26.60 -7.75 -12.24
N GLY A 11 -26.09 -6.56 -11.88
CA GLY A 11 -24.80 -6.42 -11.18
C GLY A 11 -24.36 -5.00 -10.79
N ARG A 12 -25.06 -4.37 -9.82
CA ARG A 12 -24.67 -3.20 -8.96
C ARG A 12 -24.08 -1.97 -9.67
N PHE A 13 -24.84 -0.93 -10.01
CA PHE A 13 -25.40 0.11 -9.11
C PHE A 13 -24.62 0.33 -7.79
N PHE A 14 -23.80 1.39 -7.77
CA PHE A 14 -23.73 2.28 -6.61
C PHE A 14 -24.02 3.71 -7.09
N LYS A 15 -25.06 4.31 -6.50
CA LYS A 15 -25.60 5.61 -6.88
C LYS A 15 -24.62 6.72 -6.51
N ARG A 16 -24.51 7.72 -7.40
CA ARG A 16 -24.12 9.08 -7.02
C ARG A 16 -25.14 9.62 -6.04
N HIS A 17 -24.69 9.96 -4.84
CA HIS A 17 -25.29 11.00 -4.02
C HIS A 17 -24.20 12.02 -3.72
N SER A 18 -24.36 13.19 -4.32
CA SER A 18 -23.87 14.44 -3.78
C SER A 18 -24.47 14.61 -2.39
N ASP A 19 -23.63 14.87 -1.39
CA ASP A 19 -23.63 16.13 -0.64
C ASP A 19 -22.76 16.00 0.62
N ILE A 20 -22.23 17.16 1.02
CA ILE A 20 -21.66 17.51 2.33
C ILE A 20 -20.21 17.09 2.61
N GLY A 21 -19.35 18.12 2.64
CA GLY A 21 -18.11 18.09 3.41
C GLY A 21 -16.87 18.28 2.55
N GLY A 22 -16.62 19.51 2.10
CA GLY A 22 -15.25 19.92 1.83
C GLY A 22 -14.46 19.68 3.11
N ALA A 23 -13.70 18.60 3.15
CA ALA A 23 -12.75 18.33 4.22
C ALA A 23 -11.65 19.38 4.04
N THR A 24 -11.83 20.48 4.77
CA THR A 24 -10.83 21.50 5.03
C THR A 24 -9.47 20.85 5.22
N MET A 25 -8.52 21.19 4.34
CA MET A 25 -7.11 20.96 4.59
C MET A 25 -6.78 21.50 5.97
N ARG A 26 -6.45 20.61 6.91
CA ARG A 26 -5.84 21.02 8.18
C ARG A 26 -4.40 21.38 7.86
N VAL A 27 -4.18 22.63 7.49
CA VAL A 27 -2.87 23.25 7.62
C VAL A 27 -2.68 23.48 9.12
N SER A 28 -2.06 22.52 9.78
CA SER A 28 -1.60 22.69 11.16
C SER A 28 -0.44 23.68 11.15
N LYS A 29 -0.73 24.92 11.52
CA LYS A 29 0.26 25.88 12.01
C LYS A 29 0.92 25.27 13.24
N GLU A 30 2.19 24.88 13.12
CA GLU A 30 3.29 25.11 14.08
C GLU A 30 4.46 24.13 13.85
N GLY A 31 5.64 24.68 13.57
CA GLY A 31 6.95 24.00 13.69
C GLY A 31 7.38 23.16 12.49
N GLY A 32 8.54 23.49 11.90
CA GLY A 32 9.08 22.80 10.72
C GLY A 32 9.35 21.33 10.96
N PHE A 33 8.51 20.48 10.37
CA PHE A 33 8.54 19.03 10.48
C PHE A 33 8.49 18.46 9.07
N THR A 34 9.50 17.67 8.71
CA THR A 34 9.81 17.26 7.35
C THR A 34 8.91 16.12 6.89
N MET A 35 8.52 16.11 5.61
CA MET A 35 7.75 15.04 4.92
C MET A 35 8.25 13.62 5.26
N GLU A 36 9.56 13.49 5.49
CA GLU A 36 10.23 12.28 5.93
C GLU A 36 9.64 11.68 7.23
N LYS A 37 9.22 12.54 8.17
CA LYS A 37 8.67 12.07 9.44
C LYS A 37 7.27 11.48 9.30
N ASP A 38 6.48 11.96 8.35
CA ASP A 38 5.14 11.44 8.12
C ASP A 38 5.22 10.02 7.56
N LEU A 39 6.08 9.76 6.58
CA LEU A 39 6.33 8.41 6.06
C LEU A 39 6.93 7.47 7.11
N LEU A 40 7.83 7.93 7.98
CA LEU A 40 8.33 7.12 9.09
C LEU A 40 7.19 6.65 10.01
N THR A 41 6.22 7.52 10.31
CA THR A 41 5.05 7.12 11.10
C THR A 41 4.15 6.14 10.34
N THR A 42 4.00 6.30 9.02
CA THR A 42 3.27 5.35 8.18
C THR A 42 3.90 3.96 8.21
N ILE A 43 5.24 3.86 8.15
CA ILE A 43 5.95 2.57 8.20
C ILE A 43 5.66 1.85 9.53
N GLU A 44 5.79 2.55 10.67
CA GLU A 44 5.54 1.95 11.99
C GLU A 44 4.08 1.48 12.15
N GLN A 45 3.11 2.32 11.76
CA GLN A 45 1.69 1.97 11.82
C GLN A 45 1.36 0.79 10.89
N ALA A 46 1.90 0.78 9.67
CA ALA A 46 1.68 -0.33 8.74
C ALA A 46 2.21 -1.65 9.32
N LYS A 47 3.41 -1.63 9.92
CA LYS A 47 4.00 -2.79 10.58
C LYS A 47 3.14 -3.31 11.73
N GLU A 48 2.62 -2.41 12.57
CA GLU A 48 1.70 -2.77 13.67
C GLU A 48 0.41 -3.40 13.13
N LEU A 49 -0.27 -2.73 12.19
CA LEU A 49 -1.52 -3.22 11.58
C LEU A 49 -1.35 -4.57 10.88
N ILE A 50 -0.23 -4.79 10.18
CA ILE A 50 0.09 -6.08 9.56
C ILE A 50 0.27 -7.17 10.62
N SER A 51 0.98 -6.87 11.72
CA SER A 51 1.17 -7.83 12.82
C SER A 51 -0.13 -8.23 13.50
N GLU A 52 -1.10 -7.31 13.55
CA GLU A 52 -2.46 -7.53 14.07
C GLU A 52 -3.42 -8.12 13.02
N LYS A 53 -2.97 -8.32 11.78
CA LYS A 53 -3.78 -8.77 10.64
C LYS A 53 -4.94 -7.84 10.27
N LYS A 54 -4.85 -6.56 10.61
CA LYS A 54 -5.82 -5.51 10.26
C LYS A 54 -5.56 -4.99 8.84
N TYR A 55 -5.71 -5.86 7.86
CA TYR A 55 -5.31 -5.56 6.48
C TYR A 55 -6.13 -4.43 5.84
N GLU A 56 -7.42 -4.33 6.11
CA GLU A 56 -8.27 -3.26 5.58
C GLU A 56 -7.85 -1.87 6.08
N GLU A 57 -7.55 -1.75 7.38
CA GLU A 57 -7.05 -0.50 7.98
C GLU A 57 -5.66 -0.15 7.43
N CYS A 58 -4.79 -1.16 7.27
CA CYS A 58 -3.47 -1.00 6.69
C CYS A 58 -3.53 -0.55 5.23
N GLU A 59 -4.43 -1.12 4.44
CA GLU A 59 -4.65 -0.74 3.04
C GLU A 59 -5.08 0.72 2.93
N ALA A 60 -6.05 1.15 3.75
CA ALA A 60 -6.51 2.53 3.76
C ALA A 60 -5.39 3.52 4.13
N LEU A 61 -4.59 3.18 5.15
CA LEU A 61 -3.41 3.95 5.55
C LEU A 61 -2.41 4.08 4.40
N ILE A 62 -2.04 2.97 3.76
CA ILE A 62 -1.06 2.96 2.68
C ILE A 62 -1.59 3.68 1.43
N CYS A 63 -2.88 3.56 1.11
CA CYS A 63 -3.51 4.27 0.00
C CYS A 63 -3.50 5.79 0.20
N ALA A 64 -3.71 6.26 1.43
CA ALA A 64 -3.57 7.68 1.75
C ALA A 64 -2.12 8.15 1.52
N ALA A 65 -1.13 7.36 1.96
CA ALA A 65 0.28 7.66 1.72
C ALA A 65 0.65 7.63 0.22
N MET A 66 0.11 6.70 -0.58
CA MET A 66 0.30 6.69 -2.04
C MET A 66 -0.29 7.94 -2.72
N PHE A 67 -1.41 8.43 -2.22
CA PHE A 67 -2.04 9.64 -2.76
C PHE A 67 -1.21 10.89 -2.45
N GLU A 68 -0.66 10.99 -1.24
CA GLU A 68 0.17 12.11 -0.80
C GLU A 68 1.60 12.07 -1.38
N TYR A 69 2.16 10.87 -1.53
CA TYR A 69 3.52 10.60 -1.98
C TYR A 69 3.55 9.68 -3.22
N PRO A 70 3.00 10.12 -4.38
CA PRO A 70 2.81 9.26 -5.57
C PRO A 70 4.11 8.84 -6.27
N HIS A 71 5.24 9.45 -5.90
CA HIS A 71 6.56 9.15 -6.46
C HIS A 71 7.51 8.53 -5.45
N ASP A 72 7.04 8.25 -4.23
CA ASP A 72 7.87 7.67 -3.17
C ASP A 72 7.79 6.14 -3.21
N PRO A 73 8.91 5.42 -3.08
CA PRO A 73 8.93 3.95 -3.08
C PRO A 73 8.30 3.34 -1.81
N ILE A 74 8.25 4.06 -0.69
CA ILE A 74 7.84 3.53 0.62
C ILE A 74 6.40 3.00 0.59
N PRO A 75 5.38 3.76 0.14
CA PRO A 75 4.00 3.27 0.14
C PRO A 75 3.82 2.00 -0.71
N HIS A 76 4.52 1.91 -1.84
CA HIS A 76 4.50 0.72 -2.69
C HIS A 76 5.17 -0.48 -2.00
N ASN A 77 6.30 -0.29 -1.30
CA ASN A 77 6.93 -1.35 -0.52
C ASN A 77 6.00 -1.85 0.60
N LEU A 78 5.35 -0.94 1.34
CA LEU A 78 4.41 -1.28 2.41
C LEU A 78 3.20 -2.07 1.90
N MET A 79 2.64 -1.67 0.74
CA MET A 79 1.55 -2.40 0.11
C MET A 79 1.97 -3.83 -0.25
N GLY A 80 3.18 -4.01 -0.77
CA GLY A 80 3.74 -5.33 -1.04
C GLY A 80 3.81 -6.20 0.23
N LEU A 81 4.35 -5.68 1.33
CA LEU A 81 4.45 -6.40 2.61
C LEU A 81 3.07 -6.78 3.19
N MET A 82 2.11 -5.87 3.10
CA MET A 82 0.74 -6.12 3.55
C MET A 82 0.08 -7.24 2.73
N LEU A 83 0.20 -7.18 1.40
CA LEU A 83 -0.34 -8.18 0.49
C LEU A 83 0.32 -9.56 0.66
N GLU A 84 1.65 -9.62 0.83
CA GLU A 84 2.34 -10.87 1.19
C GLU A 84 1.78 -11.47 2.47
N SER A 85 1.63 -10.65 3.50
CA SER A 85 1.09 -11.07 4.79
C SER A 85 -0.35 -11.56 4.69
N ASN A 86 -1.10 -11.05 3.71
CA ASN A 86 -2.46 -11.48 3.36
C ASN A 86 -2.50 -12.57 2.26
N ASN A 87 -1.39 -13.29 2.03
CA ASN A 87 -1.26 -14.38 1.05
C ASN A 87 -1.56 -13.98 -0.42
N SER A 88 -1.50 -12.70 -0.75
CA SER A 88 -1.72 -12.14 -2.09
C SER A 88 -0.39 -11.89 -2.81
N HIS A 89 0.42 -12.94 -2.91
CA HIS A 89 1.81 -12.89 -3.38
C HIS A 89 1.99 -12.28 -4.79
N PRO A 90 1.19 -12.65 -5.82
CA PRO A 90 1.36 -12.06 -7.16
C PRO A 90 1.14 -10.55 -7.18
N GLU A 91 0.16 -10.05 -6.43
CA GLU A 91 -0.15 -8.62 -6.27
C GLU A 91 0.96 -7.91 -5.50
N ALA A 92 1.46 -8.52 -4.41
CA ALA A 92 2.57 -7.96 -3.66
C ALA A 92 3.81 -7.74 -4.53
N MET A 93 4.16 -8.73 -5.36
CA MET A 93 5.28 -8.64 -6.29
C MET A 93 5.09 -7.56 -7.37
N LYS A 94 3.87 -7.12 -7.68
CA LYS A 94 3.65 -5.94 -8.54
C LYS A 94 4.03 -4.66 -7.80
N HIS A 95 3.66 -4.55 -6.53
CA HIS A 95 3.95 -3.39 -5.70
C HIS A 95 5.44 -3.25 -5.37
N PHE A 96 6.15 -4.35 -5.08
CA PHE A 96 7.61 -4.30 -4.94
C PHE A 96 8.31 -3.85 -6.23
N ARG A 97 7.87 -4.33 -7.40
CA ARG A 97 8.42 -3.87 -8.69
C ARG A 97 8.14 -2.38 -8.94
N ALA A 98 6.98 -1.88 -8.53
CA ALA A 98 6.64 -0.47 -8.63
C ALA A 98 7.55 0.39 -7.73
N ALA A 99 7.75 -0.01 -6.47
CA ALA A 99 8.69 0.66 -5.57
C ALA A 99 10.11 0.68 -6.15
N TYR A 100 10.59 -0.45 -6.69
CA TYR A 100 11.90 -0.53 -7.31
C TYR A 100 12.02 0.36 -8.55
N ALA A 101 10.96 0.47 -9.36
CA ALA A 101 10.94 1.35 -10.52
C ALA A 101 10.95 2.84 -10.16
N LEU A 102 10.40 3.22 -9.00
CA LEU A 102 10.44 4.59 -8.47
C LEU A 102 11.84 4.94 -7.94
N ASP A 103 12.41 4.05 -7.12
CA ASP A 103 13.76 4.22 -6.58
C ASP A 103 14.48 2.87 -6.37
N PRO A 104 15.39 2.49 -7.28
CA PRO A 104 16.21 1.29 -7.12
C PRO A 104 17.19 1.34 -5.94
N THR A 105 17.45 2.52 -5.37
CA THR A 105 18.40 2.71 -4.25
C THR A 105 17.74 2.52 -2.88
N TYR A 106 16.40 2.49 -2.82
CA TYR A 106 15.65 2.20 -1.60
C TYR A 106 15.79 0.72 -1.20
N LYS A 107 16.76 0.46 -0.31
CA LYS A 107 17.18 -0.89 0.10
C LYS A 107 16.03 -1.82 0.55
N PRO A 108 15.03 -1.38 1.35
CA PRO A 108 13.95 -2.26 1.81
C PRO A 108 13.15 -2.86 0.66
N CYS A 109 12.92 -2.10 -0.42
CA CYS A 109 12.24 -2.63 -1.59
C CYS A 109 13.08 -3.71 -2.29
N THR A 110 14.35 -3.42 -2.58
CA THR A 110 15.24 -4.38 -3.25
C THR A 110 15.37 -5.67 -2.43
N TRP A 111 15.53 -5.52 -1.11
CA TRP A 111 15.54 -6.64 -0.17
C TRP A 111 14.27 -7.47 -0.28
N ASN A 112 13.09 -6.87 -0.11
CA ASN A 112 11.82 -7.60 -0.18
C ASN A 112 11.60 -8.25 -1.54
N LEU A 113 11.91 -7.56 -2.63
CA LEU A 113 11.76 -8.10 -3.98
C LEU A 113 12.62 -9.36 -4.19
N GLU A 114 13.85 -9.38 -3.66
CA GLU A 114 14.73 -10.56 -3.69
C GLU A 114 14.21 -11.68 -2.77
N CYS A 115 13.80 -11.33 -1.56
CA CYS A 115 13.30 -12.26 -0.54
C CYS A 115 12.06 -13.02 -1.03
N TYR A 116 11.11 -12.30 -1.63
CA TYR A 116 9.87 -12.87 -2.15
C TYR A 116 10.01 -13.38 -3.59
N GLY A 117 11.04 -12.94 -4.33
CA GLY A 117 11.31 -13.42 -5.70
C GLY A 117 12.09 -14.72 -5.78
N THR A 118 12.73 -15.15 -4.69
CA THR A 118 13.56 -16.36 -4.64
C THR A 118 12.94 -17.43 -3.76
N PHE A 119 13.09 -18.69 -4.15
CA PHE A 119 12.66 -19.85 -3.33
C PHE A 119 13.68 -20.21 -2.23
N THR A 120 14.74 -19.42 -2.07
CA THR A 120 15.90 -19.73 -1.22
C THR A 120 15.83 -19.00 0.12
N MET A 121 15.34 -19.73 1.13
CA MET A 121 15.37 -19.43 2.58
C MET A 121 14.66 -18.13 3.01
N PRO A 122 13.93 -18.17 4.15
CA PRO A 122 13.15 -17.04 4.62
C PRO A 122 14.08 -15.95 5.15
N HIS A 123 14.30 -14.93 4.34
CA HIS A 123 14.83 -13.67 4.83
C HIS A 123 13.71 -12.92 5.56
N PRO A 124 13.98 -12.28 6.71
CA PRO A 124 12.99 -11.44 7.36
C PRO A 124 12.57 -10.30 6.44
N CYS A 125 11.28 -9.96 6.44
CA CYS A 125 10.76 -8.81 5.71
C CYS A 125 11.42 -7.50 6.19
N ALA A 126 11.66 -6.59 5.25
CA ALA A 126 12.26 -5.29 5.53
C ALA A 126 11.24 -4.15 5.40
N TYR A 127 10.96 -3.49 6.52
CA TYR A 127 10.18 -2.25 6.57
C TYR A 127 11.10 -1.04 6.47
N PHE A 128 12.27 -1.13 7.12
CA PHE A 128 13.28 -0.09 7.22
C PHE A 128 14.62 -0.53 6.62
N GLU A 129 15.50 0.44 6.37
CA GLU A 129 16.86 0.14 5.89
C GLU A 129 17.64 -0.78 6.84
N HIS A 130 17.47 -0.65 8.16
CA HIS A 130 18.19 -1.46 9.13
C HIS A 130 17.73 -2.93 9.19
N ASP A 131 16.58 -3.25 8.61
CA ASP A 131 16.11 -4.63 8.44
C ASP A 131 16.89 -5.35 7.33
N CYS A 132 17.46 -4.59 6.39
CA CYS A 132 18.26 -5.08 5.27
C CYS A 132 19.68 -5.43 5.74
N LYS A 133 19.86 -6.53 6.46
CA LYS A 133 21.18 -6.98 6.89
C LYS A 133 21.81 -7.88 5.84
N ALA A 134 22.66 -7.31 4.98
CA ALA A 134 23.68 -8.11 4.31
C ALA A 134 24.55 -8.78 5.40
N GLY A 135 24.78 -10.09 5.26
CA GLY A 135 25.73 -10.83 6.09
C GLY A 135 27.14 -10.27 6.00
#